data_AF-R9JMD1-F1
#
_entry.id   AF-R9JMD1-F1
#
_cell.length_a   1.000
_cell.length_b   1.000
_cell.length_c   1.000
_cell.angle_alpha   90.00
_cell.angle_beta   90.00
_cell.angle_gamma   90.00
#
_symmetry.space_group_name_H-M   'P 1'
#
loop_
_entity.id
_entity.type
_entity.pdbx_description
1 polymer ?
#
loop_
_entity_poly.entity_id
_entity_poly.type
_entity_poly.pdbx_seq_one_letter_code
_entity_poly.pdbx_strand_id
1 'polypeptide(L)'
;MALFFTFNVKSLMTKWLCQCVAMAYNEKGLYGADGILVLKDPHGIGKTTFFRKCCTIGQIYFAEGVQIDGSKDRLIESTAAWIGEIGELPRSLKDIEYMKNFITSAADTYRTPYDKKHESHPRFTSFGATTNSDSFLKEDTERRFRVIEVKDIDLDKLNEISFEKVWSETYGIYRLLGQASFRLTQQERESLREANREYLVMSSEESILRDKLDWSQPGANYAQRGHPFRLSGTAIPFLTVRSTAIV
;
A
#
# COMPACT_ATOMS: atom_id res chain seq x y z
N MET A 1 -21.28 -7.85 -2.64
CA MET A 1 -20.13 -7.55 -1.75
C MET A 1 -19.01 -8.58 -1.88
N ALA A 2 -19.24 -9.89 -1.70
CA ALA A 2 -18.18 -10.93 -1.80
C ALA A 2 -17.51 -11.08 -3.19
N LEU A 3 -18.28 -10.99 -4.28
CA LEU A 3 -17.74 -11.01 -5.66
C LEU A 3 -16.84 -9.80 -5.95
N PHE A 4 -17.19 -8.63 -5.42
CA PHE A 4 -16.41 -7.40 -5.58
C PHE A 4 -15.09 -7.49 -4.79
N PHE A 5 -15.14 -8.03 -3.57
CA PHE A 5 -13.96 -8.29 -2.75
C PHE A 5 -13.00 -9.28 -3.43
N THR A 6 -13.52 -10.41 -3.93
CA THR A 6 -12.71 -11.44 -4.59
C THR A 6 -12.09 -10.94 -5.90
N PHE A 7 -12.82 -10.13 -6.68
CA PHE A 7 -12.32 -9.51 -7.90
C PHE A 7 -11.15 -8.56 -7.62
N ASN A 8 -11.26 -7.75 -6.57
CA ASN A 8 -10.20 -6.80 -6.18
C ASN A 8 -8.93 -7.54 -5.73
N VAL A 9 -9.05 -8.59 -4.90
CA VAL A 9 -7.93 -9.41 -4.43
C VAL A 9 -7.14 -10.02 -5.60
N LYS A 10 -7.83 -10.70 -6.53
CA LYS A 10 -7.19 -11.34 -7.68
C LYS A 10 -6.51 -10.31 -8.58
N SER A 11 -7.15 -9.18 -8.84
CA SER A 11 -6.56 -8.11 -9.65
C SER A 11 -5.28 -7.58 -9.00
N LEU A 12 -5.33 -7.10 -7.75
CA LEU A 12 -4.18 -6.49 -7.08
C LEU A 12 -2.99 -7.45 -6.99
N MET A 13 -3.25 -8.72 -6.69
CA MET A 13 -2.24 -9.78 -6.68
C MET A 13 -1.62 -9.98 -8.06
N THR A 14 -2.43 -10.12 -9.11
CA THR A 14 -1.95 -10.30 -10.49
C THR A 14 -1.12 -9.10 -10.94
N LYS A 15 -1.55 -7.88 -10.62
CA LYS A 15 -0.81 -6.65 -10.93
C LYS A 15 0.55 -6.61 -10.23
N TRP A 16 0.62 -7.05 -8.98
CA TRP A 16 1.88 -7.11 -8.23
C TRP A 16 2.83 -8.20 -8.78
N LEU A 17 2.32 -9.39 -9.11
CA LEU A 17 3.12 -10.42 -9.77
C LEU A 17 3.66 -9.93 -11.13
N CYS A 18 2.81 -9.32 -11.96
CA CYS A 18 3.25 -8.74 -13.23
C CYS A 18 4.31 -7.64 -13.02
N GLN A 19 4.23 -6.88 -11.93
CA GLN A 19 5.24 -5.89 -11.57
C GLN A 19 6.57 -6.55 -11.21
N CYS A 20 6.58 -7.65 -10.45
CA CYS A 20 7.79 -8.40 -10.12
C CYS A 20 8.51 -8.86 -11.40
N VAL A 21 7.76 -9.43 -12.35
CA VAL A 21 8.29 -9.77 -13.68
C VAL A 21 8.82 -8.53 -14.39
N ALA A 22 8.04 -7.44 -14.42
CA ALA A 22 8.45 -6.23 -15.11
C ALA A 22 9.75 -5.62 -14.56
N MET A 23 9.96 -5.62 -13.23
CA MET A 23 11.19 -5.14 -12.61
C MET A 23 12.39 -6.05 -12.94
N ALA A 24 12.20 -7.37 -12.97
CA ALA A 24 13.26 -8.30 -13.37
C ALA A 24 13.76 -8.08 -14.82
N TYR A 25 12.87 -7.66 -15.72
CA TYR A 25 13.18 -7.39 -17.13
C TYR A 25 13.48 -5.92 -17.46
N ASN A 26 13.53 -5.03 -16.45
CA ASN A 26 13.72 -3.60 -16.64
C ASN A 26 15.21 -3.21 -16.74
N GLU A 27 15.99 -3.88 -17.59
CA GLU A 27 17.46 -3.70 -17.69
C GLU A 27 17.91 -2.27 -18.05
N LYS A 28 17.01 -1.44 -18.59
CA LYS A 28 17.29 -0.06 -18.99
C LYS A 28 16.77 0.99 -18.00
N GLY A 29 16.07 0.59 -16.94
CA GLY A 29 15.52 1.52 -15.95
C GLY A 29 14.51 2.51 -16.53
N LEU A 30 13.70 2.09 -17.51
CA LEU A 30 12.80 2.99 -18.24
C LEU A 30 11.53 3.36 -17.45
N TYR A 31 11.19 2.54 -16.44
CA TYR A 31 10.01 2.71 -15.62
C TYR A 31 10.27 2.13 -14.23
N GLY A 32 9.59 2.65 -13.22
CA GLY A 32 9.58 2.07 -11.87
C GLY A 32 8.33 1.25 -11.60
N ALA A 33 8.31 0.62 -10.44
CA ALA A 33 7.12 0.00 -9.88
C ALA A 33 5.97 1.01 -9.74
N ASP A 34 4.74 0.51 -9.73
CA ASP A 34 3.53 1.33 -9.58
C ASP A 34 3.07 1.43 -8.12
N GLY A 35 3.39 0.42 -7.31
CA GLY A 35 3.05 0.36 -5.89
C GLY A 35 3.55 -0.93 -5.26
N ILE A 36 3.09 -1.19 -4.03
CA ILE A 36 3.39 -2.39 -3.25
C ILE A 36 2.10 -3.14 -2.93
N LEU A 37 2.21 -4.46 -2.81
CA LEU A 37 1.15 -5.29 -2.25
C LEU A 37 1.25 -5.25 -0.73
N VAL A 38 0.17 -4.88 -0.05
CA VAL A 38 0.11 -4.85 1.41
C VAL A 38 -0.81 -5.97 1.89
N LEU A 39 -0.27 -6.94 2.60
CA LEU A 39 -1.08 -7.97 3.26
C LEU A 39 -1.38 -7.49 4.69
N LYS A 40 -2.66 -7.24 4.96
CA LYS A 40 -3.14 -6.74 6.25
C LYS A 40 -3.89 -7.83 6.98
N ASP A 41 -3.46 -8.12 8.21
CA ASP A 41 -4.19 -8.96 9.19
C ASP A 41 -3.47 -9.02 10.55
N PRO A 42 -4.05 -9.68 11.57
CA PRO A 42 -3.35 -10.07 12.80
C PRO A 42 -1.92 -10.63 12.58
N HIS A 43 -1.04 -10.47 13.56
CA HIS A 43 0.31 -11.04 13.44
C HIS A 43 0.27 -12.58 13.43
N GLY A 44 1.10 -13.19 12.60
CA GLY A 44 1.44 -14.62 12.71
C GLY A 44 0.79 -15.58 11.71
N ILE A 45 0.00 -15.13 10.73
CA ILE A 45 -0.66 -16.07 9.79
C ILE A 45 0.19 -16.48 8.58
N GLY A 46 1.49 -16.14 8.52
CA GLY A 46 2.36 -16.55 7.41
C GLY A 46 2.41 -15.61 6.20
N LYS A 47 2.05 -14.33 6.35
CA LYS A 47 2.19 -13.31 5.29
C LYS A 47 3.61 -13.20 4.73
N THR A 48 4.63 -13.20 5.59
CA THR A 48 6.04 -13.18 5.17
C THR A 48 6.41 -14.48 4.45
N THR A 49 5.88 -15.62 4.90
CA THR A 49 6.04 -16.92 4.22
C THR A 49 5.47 -16.90 2.81
N PHE A 50 4.34 -16.23 2.58
CA PHE A 50 3.78 -16.03 1.25
C PHE A 50 4.76 -15.30 0.31
N PHE A 51 5.32 -14.16 0.74
CA PHE A 51 6.30 -13.43 -0.08
C PHE A 51 7.58 -14.26 -0.32
N ARG A 52 8.04 -14.99 0.69
CA ARG A 52 9.19 -15.90 0.59
C ARG A 52 8.97 -17.01 -0.45
N LYS A 53 7.76 -17.60 -0.47
CA LYS A 53 7.33 -18.63 -1.42
C LYS A 53 7.24 -18.11 -2.86
N CYS A 54 6.84 -16.85 -3.05
CA CYS A 54 6.85 -16.21 -4.37
C CYS A 54 8.26 -16.15 -4.97
N CYS A 55 9.32 -16.08 -4.16
CA CYS A 55 10.70 -16.02 -4.66
C CYS A 55 11.24 -17.41 -5.06
N THR A 56 10.90 -17.85 -6.29
CA THR A 56 11.29 -19.17 -6.81
C THR A 56 12.70 -19.23 -7.41
N ILE A 57 13.34 -18.09 -7.66
CA ILE A 57 14.67 -18.00 -8.27
C ILE A 57 15.83 -18.16 -7.26
N GLY A 58 15.50 -18.45 -6.00
CA GLY A 58 16.46 -18.65 -4.92
C GLY A 58 16.30 -17.62 -3.80
N GLN A 59 16.45 -18.09 -2.57
CA GLN A 59 16.19 -17.27 -1.36
C GLN A 59 17.17 -16.10 -1.19
N ILE A 60 18.31 -16.13 -1.87
CA ILE A 60 19.25 -14.98 -1.94
C ILE A 60 18.62 -13.75 -2.63
N TYR A 61 17.56 -13.95 -3.42
CA TYR A 61 16.80 -12.88 -4.08
C TYR A 61 15.55 -12.48 -3.31
N PHE A 62 15.40 -12.93 -2.06
CA PHE A 62 14.36 -12.50 -1.14
C PHE A 62 14.99 -11.73 0.02
N ALA A 63 14.49 -10.53 0.28
CA ALA A 63 14.84 -9.74 1.46
C ALA A 63 13.63 -9.66 2.39
N GLU A 64 13.81 -10.02 3.65
CA GLU A 64 12.78 -10.00 4.69
C GLU A 64 13.02 -8.83 5.66
N GLY A 65 11.96 -8.22 6.17
CA GLY A 65 12.10 -7.15 7.16
C GLY A 65 12.81 -5.90 6.61
N VAL A 66 12.62 -5.62 5.32
CA VAL A 66 13.21 -4.46 4.64
C VAL A 66 12.78 -3.17 5.33
N GLN A 67 13.76 -2.34 5.65
CA GLN A 67 13.55 -0.99 6.19
C GLN A 67 13.95 0.06 5.15
N ILE A 68 13.12 1.08 4.98
CA ILE A 68 13.32 2.17 4.04
C ILE A 68 13.41 3.48 4.83
N ASP A 69 14.63 3.92 5.14
CA ASP A 69 14.92 5.08 5.99
C ASP A 69 15.81 6.13 5.31
N GLY A 70 16.21 5.88 4.06
CA GLY A 70 17.09 6.74 3.29
C GLY A 70 18.58 6.64 3.62
N SER A 71 18.95 5.74 4.53
CA SER A 71 20.36 5.41 4.74
C SER A 71 20.92 4.63 3.55
N LYS A 72 22.20 4.85 3.25
CA LYS A 72 22.87 4.22 2.10
C LYS A 72 22.90 2.69 2.23
N ASP A 73 23.18 2.18 3.42
CA ASP A 73 23.34 0.73 3.64
C ASP A 73 22.00 0.01 3.47
N ARG A 74 20.90 0.60 3.97
CA ARG A 74 19.54 0.09 3.75
C ARG A 74 19.11 0.20 2.29
N LEU A 75 19.50 1.25 1.59
CA LEU A 75 19.24 1.37 0.15
C LEU A 75 19.88 0.19 -0.62
N ILE A 76 21.15 -0.13 -0.34
CA ILE A 76 21.84 -1.25 -1.00
C ILE A 76 21.17 -2.59 -0.62
N GLU A 77 20.92 -2.82 0.66
CA GLU A 77 20.28 -4.04 1.16
C GLU A 77 18.88 -4.25 0.56
N SER A 78 18.05 -3.21 0.60
CA SER A 78 16.66 -3.26 0.10
C SER A 78 16.56 -3.42 -1.41
N THR A 79 17.60 -3.08 -2.16
CA THR A 79 17.59 -3.12 -3.64
C THR A 79 18.39 -4.29 -4.23
N ALA A 80 19.05 -5.09 -3.38
CA ALA A 80 19.83 -6.25 -3.80
C ALA A 80 18.98 -7.51 -4.10
N ALA A 81 17.73 -7.54 -3.67
CA ALA A 81 16.81 -8.67 -3.83
C ALA A 81 15.78 -8.44 -4.95
N TRP A 82 15.20 -9.51 -5.48
CA TRP A 82 14.10 -9.40 -6.45
C TRP A 82 12.78 -9.04 -5.75
N ILE A 83 12.50 -9.70 -4.63
CA ILE A 83 11.32 -9.46 -3.82
C ILE A 83 11.79 -9.00 -2.44
N GLY A 84 11.39 -7.78 -2.07
CA GLY A 84 11.61 -7.23 -0.74
C GLY A 84 10.32 -7.20 0.06
N GLU A 85 10.28 -7.85 1.22
CA GLU A 85 9.18 -7.76 2.16
C GLU A 85 9.47 -6.68 3.20
N ILE A 86 8.57 -5.71 3.31
CA ILE A 86 8.62 -4.64 4.31
C ILE A 86 7.81 -5.12 5.52
N GLY A 87 8.53 -5.49 6.59
CA GLY A 87 7.92 -6.05 7.80
C GLY A 87 7.09 -5.04 8.61
N GLU A 88 7.39 -3.75 8.49
CA GLU A 88 6.62 -2.68 9.13
C GLU A 88 6.52 -1.46 8.22
N LEU A 89 5.28 -1.00 7.99
CA LEU A 89 5.06 0.27 7.30
C LEU A 89 5.47 1.45 8.19
N PRO A 90 6.14 2.47 7.63
CA PRO A 90 6.56 3.65 8.37
C PRO A 90 5.33 4.39 8.90
N ARG A 91 5.47 4.92 10.12
CA ARG A 91 4.40 5.66 10.79
C ARG A 91 4.54 7.18 10.68
N SER A 92 5.76 7.67 10.43
CA SER A 92 6.00 9.10 10.29
C SER A 92 5.65 9.58 8.88
N LEU A 93 5.10 10.80 8.76
CA LEU A 93 4.72 11.37 7.46
C LEU A 93 5.90 11.51 6.51
N LYS A 94 7.07 11.90 7.04
CA LYS A 94 8.30 12.07 6.27
C LYS A 94 8.76 10.75 5.68
N ASP A 95 8.73 9.68 6.47
CA ASP A 95 9.18 8.36 6.04
C ASP A 95 8.21 7.74 5.05
N ILE A 96 6.90 7.97 5.21
CA ILE A 96 5.88 7.56 4.23
C ILE A 96 6.09 8.26 2.88
N GLU A 97 6.35 9.57 2.86
CA GLU A 97 6.59 10.30 1.62
C GLU A 97 7.88 9.85 0.93
N TYR A 98 8.94 9.65 1.72
CA TYR A 98 10.18 9.07 1.22
C TYR A 98 9.95 7.67 0.62
N MET A 99 9.24 6.80 1.35
CA MET A 99 8.90 5.46 0.90
C MET A 99 8.10 5.48 -0.41
N LYS A 100 7.12 6.39 -0.56
CA LYS A 100 6.36 6.51 -1.82
C LYS A 100 7.25 6.80 -3.01
N ASN A 101 8.18 7.76 -2.85
CA ASN A 101 9.14 8.10 -3.90
C ASN A 101 10.08 6.91 -4.17
N PHE A 102 10.57 6.28 -3.12
CA PHE A 102 11.45 5.12 -3.21
C PHE A 102 10.80 3.94 -3.93
N ILE A 103 9.54 3.59 -3.60
CA ILE A 103 8.80 2.50 -4.24
C ILE A 103 8.70 2.73 -5.76
N THR A 104 8.38 3.96 -6.18
CA THR A 104 8.11 4.25 -7.60
C THR A 104 9.34 4.59 -8.43
N SER A 105 10.53 4.62 -7.82
CA SER A 105 11.76 4.93 -8.55
C SER A 105 12.04 3.89 -9.64
N ALA A 106 12.51 4.37 -10.80
CA ALA A 106 12.90 3.51 -11.92
C ALA A 106 14.33 2.95 -11.78
N ALA A 107 15.15 3.60 -10.96
CA ALA A 107 16.53 3.24 -10.72
C ALA A 107 16.95 3.59 -9.28
N ASP A 108 17.95 2.86 -8.79
CA ASP A 108 18.59 3.05 -7.50
C ASP A 108 19.96 3.64 -7.71
N THR A 109 20.19 4.82 -7.15
CA THR A 109 21.46 5.53 -7.29
C THR A 109 22.17 5.54 -5.95
N TYR A 110 23.28 4.82 -5.88
CA TYR A 110 24.11 4.75 -4.68
C TYR A 110 25.58 4.64 -5.07
N ARG A 111 26.44 4.87 -4.09
CA ARG A 111 27.88 4.67 -4.23
C ARG A 111 28.21 3.36 -3.53
N THR A 112 28.67 2.37 -4.27
CA THR A 112 29.21 1.12 -3.73
C THR A 112 30.38 1.38 -2.77
N PRO A 113 30.67 0.49 -1.81
CA PRO A 113 31.87 0.59 -0.99
C PRO A 113 33.12 0.76 -1.86
N TYR A 114 34.01 1.67 -1.46
CA TYR A 114 35.28 1.98 -2.14
C TYR A 114 35.20 2.69 -3.49
N ASP A 115 34.01 2.82 -4.09
CA ASP A 115 33.86 3.60 -5.32
C ASP A 115 33.87 5.10 -5.09
N LYS A 116 34.39 5.81 -6.10
CA LYS A 116 34.52 7.28 -6.10
C LYS A 116 33.28 7.98 -6.63
N LYS A 117 32.47 7.29 -7.44
CA LYS A 117 31.30 7.86 -8.13
C LYS A 117 30.03 7.13 -7.72
N HIS A 118 28.90 7.81 -7.85
CA HIS A 118 27.60 7.16 -7.76
C HIS A 118 27.33 6.38 -9.04
N GLU A 119 26.79 5.18 -8.88
CA GLU A 119 26.28 4.35 -9.96
C GLU A 119 24.76 4.31 -9.88
N SER A 120 24.12 4.19 -11.03
CA SER A 120 22.66 4.10 -11.14
C SER A 120 22.31 2.73 -11.70
N HIS A 121 21.59 1.95 -10.90
CA HIS A 121 21.17 0.61 -11.25
C HIS A 121 19.67 0.62 -11.53
N PRO A 122 19.19 0.08 -12.65
CA PRO A 122 17.76 -0.09 -12.86
C PRO A 122 17.09 -0.82 -11.69
N ARG A 123 15.90 -0.36 -11.28
CA ARG A 123 15.16 -0.96 -10.18
C ARG A 123 14.80 -2.41 -10.55
N PHE A 124 15.39 -3.33 -9.80
CA PHE A 124 15.14 -4.77 -9.89
C PHE A 124 14.10 -5.24 -8.86
N THR A 125 14.11 -4.63 -7.68
CA THR A 125 13.26 -5.06 -6.56
C THR A 125 11.81 -4.64 -6.71
N SER A 126 10.90 -5.58 -6.45
CA SER A 126 9.49 -5.31 -6.17
C SER A 126 9.19 -5.53 -4.70
N PHE A 127 8.47 -4.59 -4.09
CA PHE A 127 8.18 -4.66 -2.67
C PHE A 127 6.77 -5.21 -2.39
N GLY A 128 6.70 -6.07 -1.39
CA GLY A 128 5.49 -6.38 -0.63
C GLY A 128 5.62 -5.83 0.78
N ALA A 129 4.51 -5.64 1.49
CA ALA A 129 4.52 -5.24 2.88
C ALA A 129 3.54 -6.07 3.69
N THR A 130 3.87 -6.24 4.96
CA THR A 130 2.96 -6.80 5.94
C THR A 130 2.63 -5.74 7.00
N THR A 131 1.38 -5.73 7.45
CA THR A 131 0.95 -4.80 8.50
C THR A 131 -0.17 -5.40 9.32
N ASN A 132 -0.22 -5.03 10.59
CA ASN A 132 -1.33 -5.28 11.50
C ASN A 132 -2.16 -4.01 11.77
N SER A 133 -1.71 -2.86 11.28
CA SER A 133 -2.33 -1.56 11.58
C SER A 133 -3.55 -1.33 10.68
N ASP A 134 -4.64 -0.87 11.29
CA ASP A 134 -5.82 -0.36 10.58
C ASP A 134 -5.65 1.12 10.18
N SER A 135 -4.54 1.76 10.53
CA SER A 135 -4.34 3.19 10.27
C SER A 135 -2.90 3.46 9.83
N PHE A 136 -2.68 3.61 8.53
CA PHE A 136 -1.35 3.90 7.97
C PHE A 136 -1.39 4.73 6.69
N LEU A 137 -2.55 4.91 6.05
CA LEU A 137 -2.71 5.77 4.89
C LEU A 137 -3.06 7.19 5.31
N LYS A 138 -2.42 8.19 4.70
CA LYS A 138 -2.77 9.59 4.93
C LYS A 138 -4.01 10.01 4.11
N GLU A 139 -4.10 9.50 2.89
CA GLU A 139 -5.11 9.89 1.91
C GLU A 139 -5.64 8.63 1.21
N ASP A 140 -6.92 8.64 0.84
CA ASP A 140 -7.57 7.50 0.18
C ASP A 140 -7.06 7.30 -1.26
N THR A 141 -6.51 8.37 -1.85
CA THR A 141 -5.92 8.43 -3.19
C THR A 141 -4.57 7.71 -3.31
N GLU A 142 -4.02 7.18 -2.22
CA GLU A 142 -2.71 6.53 -2.16
C GLU A 142 -2.69 5.15 -2.86
N ARG A 143 -2.75 5.18 -4.19
CA ARG A 143 -2.76 4.00 -5.08
C ARG A 143 -1.51 3.12 -5.02
N ARG A 144 -0.45 3.62 -4.36
CA ARG A 144 0.83 2.93 -4.19
C ARG A 144 0.75 1.82 -3.13
N PHE A 145 -0.26 1.84 -2.26
CA PHE A 145 -0.51 0.81 -1.27
C PHE A 145 -1.73 0.00 -1.70
N ARG A 146 -1.50 -1.24 -2.16
CA ARG A 146 -2.54 -2.13 -2.65
C ARG A 146 -2.89 -3.12 -1.55
N VAL A 147 -3.82 -2.72 -0.70
CA VAL A 147 -4.13 -3.46 0.53
C VAL A 147 -5.06 -4.63 0.23
N ILE A 148 -4.67 -5.80 0.70
CA ILE A 148 -5.48 -7.01 0.73
C ILE A 148 -5.61 -7.42 2.20
N GLU A 149 -6.84 -7.44 2.70
CA GLU A 149 -7.13 -8.00 4.01
C GLU A 149 -7.16 -9.54 3.90
N VAL A 150 -6.31 -10.20 4.69
CA VAL A 150 -6.13 -11.65 4.63
C VAL A 150 -6.56 -12.25 5.96
N LYS A 151 -7.70 -12.92 6.04
CA LYS A 151 -8.17 -13.46 7.34
C LYS A 151 -7.34 -14.63 7.85
N ASP A 152 -6.84 -15.45 6.94
CA ASP A 152 -6.06 -16.64 7.23
C ASP A 152 -5.29 -17.05 5.96
N ILE A 153 -4.12 -17.66 6.13
CA ILE A 153 -3.37 -18.29 5.05
C ILE A 153 -3.19 -19.75 5.43
N ASP A 154 -3.92 -20.60 4.72
CA ASP A 154 -3.75 -22.05 4.80
C ASP A 154 -2.36 -22.42 4.25
N LEU A 155 -1.42 -22.67 5.16
CA LEU A 155 -0.03 -22.95 4.81
C LEU A 155 0.13 -24.27 4.05
N ASP A 156 -0.74 -25.25 4.29
CA ASP A 156 -0.72 -26.53 3.58
C ASP A 156 -1.12 -26.31 2.12
N LYS A 157 -2.22 -25.59 1.88
CA LYS A 157 -2.59 -25.19 0.51
C LYS A 157 -1.55 -24.30 -0.14
N LEU A 158 -0.94 -23.38 0.61
CA LEU A 158 0.14 -22.53 0.09
C LEU A 158 1.36 -23.37 -0.32
N ASN A 159 1.65 -24.46 0.40
CA ASN A 159 2.73 -25.38 0.06
C ASN A 159 2.44 -26.20 -1.20
N GLU A 160 1.18 -26.46 -1.52
CA GLU A 160 0.76 -27.17 -2.73
C GLU A 160 0.81 -26.30 -4.00
N ILE A 161 0.84 -24.97 -3.87
CA ILE A 161 0.93 -24.05 -5.01
C ILE A 161 2.33 -24.12 -5.64
N SER A 162 2.39 -24.46 -6.92
CA SER A 162 3.61 -24.27 -7.73
C SER A 162 3.70 -22.83 -8.20
N PHE A 163 4.55 -22.05 -7.54
CA PHE A 163 4.80 -20.67 -7.91
C PHE A 163 5.48 -20.54 -9.28
N GLU A 164 6.19 -21.57 -9.76
CA GLU A 164 6.74 -21.61 -11.12
C GLU A 164 5.63 -21.54 -12.18
N LYS A 165 4.51 -22.23 -11.96
CA LYS A 165 3.33 -22.15 -12.84
C LYS A 165 2.68 -20.77 -12.76
N VAL A 166 2.54 -20.23 -11.54
CA VAL A 166 2.03 -18.86 -11.33
C VAL A 166 2.89 -17.84 -12.08
N TRP A 167 4.21 -17.97 -12.02
CA TRP A 167 5.14 -17.11 -12.76
C TRP A 167 5.07 -17.32 -14.27
N SER A 168 4.86 -18.54 -14.75
CA SER A 168 4.66 -18.83 -16.18
C SER A 168 3.41 -18.11 -16.72
N GLU A 169 2.29 -18.18 -16.02
CA GLU A 169 1.06 -17.47 -16.40
C GLU A 169 1.26 -15.95 -16.35
N THR A 170 1.86 -15.46 -15.27
CA THR A 170 2.16 -14.03 -15.07
C THR A 170 3.08 -13.49 -16.17
N TYR A 171 4.11 -14.25 -16.55
CA TYR A 171 5.01 -13.90 -17.63
C TYR A 171 4.28 -13.81 -18.96
N GLY A 172 3.34 -14.72 -19.24
CA GLY A 172 2.47 -14.64 -20.42
C GLY A 172 1.68 -13.33 -20.48
N ILE A 173 1.08 -12.91 -19.35
CA ILE A 173 0.34 -11.64 -19.25
C ILE A 173 1.29 -10.44 -19.50
N TYR A 174 2.46 -10.44 -18.86
CA TYR A 174 3.46 -9.38 -19.05
C TYR A 174 3.93 -9.31 -20.50
N ARG A 175 4.17 -10.44 -21.16
CA ARG A 175 4.59 -10.48 -22.57
C ARG A 175 3.54 -9.92 -23.53
N LEU A 176 2.26 -10.08 -23.20
CA LEU A 176 1.15 -9.56 -24.00
C LEU A 176 0.93 -8.05 -23.79
N LEU A 177 0.96 -7.59 -22.54
CA LEU A 177 0.53 -6.23 -22.17
C LEU A 177 1.69 -5.27 -21.83
N GLY A 178 2.91 -5.78 -21.68
CA GLY A 178 4.08 -5.03 -21.26
C GLY A 178 3.83 -4.30 -19.95
N GLN A 179 4.14 -3.00 -19.90
CA GLN A 179 3.94 -2.18 -18.71
C GLN A 179 2.47 -2.05 -18.28
N ALA A 180 1.52 -2.16 -19.20
CA ALA A 180 0.10 -2.07 -18.86
C ALA A 180 -0.37 -3.24 -17.97
N SER A 181 0.37 -4.36 -17.97
CA SER A 181 0.07 -5.53 -17.14
C SER A 181 -0.01 -5.19 -15.65
N PHE A 182 0.83 -4.29 -15.13
CA PHE A 182 0.93 -3.99 -13.70
C PHE A 182 0.40 -2.61 -13.28
N ARG A 183 0.00 -1.77 -14.24
CA ARG A 183 -0.64 -0.48 -13.97
C ARG A 183 -2.12 -0.68 -13.67
N LEU A 184 -2.61 -0.01 -12.63
CA LEU A 184 -4.05 -0.01 -12.32
C LEU A 184 -4.81 0.79 -13.36
N THR A 185 -5.90 0.20 -13.86
CA THR A 185 -6.94 0.87 -14.66
C THR A 185 -7.69 1.90 -13.81
N GLN A 186 -8.48 2.76 -14.44
CA GLN A 186 -9.28 3.75 -13.72
C GLN A 186 -10.27 3.08 -12.74
N GLN A 187 -10.97 2.04 -13.21
CA GLN A 187 -11.93 1.30 -12.37
C GLN A 187 -11.26 0.63 -11.17
N GLU A 188 -10.08 0.03 -11.36
CA GLU A 188 -9.30 -0.56 -10.26
C GLU A 188 -8.81 0.51 -9.28
N ARG A 189 -8.42 1.70 -9.75
CA ARG A 189 -8.02 2.82 -8.88
C ARG A 189 -9.18 3.32 -8.03
N GLU A 190 -10.37 3.45 -8.61
CA GLU A 190 -11.57 3.87 -7.88
C GLU A 190 -11.96 2.83 -6.83
N SER A 191 -11.90 1.54 -7.20
CA SER A 191 -12.17 0.44 -6.27
C SER A 191 -11.15 0.38 -5.12
N LEU A 192 -9.87 0.58 -5.44
CA LEU A 192 -8.80 0.65 -4.42
C LEU A 192 -8.97 1.88 -3.53
N ARG A 193 -9.34 3.04 -4.09
CA ARG A 193 -9.58 4.26 -3.32
C ARG A 193 -10.68 4.08 -2.29
N GLU A 194 -11.79 3.43 -2.67
CA GLU A 194 -12.88 3.17 -1.73
C GLU A 194 -12.42 2.25 -0.60
N ALA A 195 -11.70 1.16 -0.91
CA ALA A 195 -11.14 0.27 0.09
C ALA A 195 -10.11 0.96 1.00
N ASN A 196 -9.33 1.91 0.46
CA ASN A 196 -8.31 2.64 1.21
C ASN A 196 -8.89 3.54 2.32
N ARG A 197 -10.18 3.89 2.28
CA ARG A 197 -10.81 4.73 3.31
C ARG A 197 -10.79 4.09 4.70
N GLU A 198 -10.81 2.76 4.75
CA GLU A 198 -10.75 2.01 6.01
C GLU A 198 -9.38 2.10 6.68
N TYR A 199 -8.32 2.45 5.93
CA TYR A 199 -6.94 2.47 6.43
C TYR A 199 -6.39 3.88 6.73
N LEU A 200 -7.27 4.88 6.74
CA LEU A 200 -6.89 6.27 6.94
C LEU A 200 -6.44 6.53 8.38
N VAL A 201 -5.32 7.24 8.51
CA VAL A 201 -4.86 7.77 9.79
C VAL A 201 -5.85 8.86 10.21
N MET A 202 -6.58 8.59 11.28
CA MET A 202 -7.44 9.60 11.89
C MET A 202 -6.58 10.66 12.58
N SER A 203 -6.97 11.94 12.42
CA SER A 203 -6.31 13.02 13.15
C SER A 203 -6.62 12.95 14.65
N SER A 204 -5.74 13.51 15.48
CA SER A 204 -5.95 13.64 16.92
C SER A 204 -7.26 14.37 17.23
N GLU A 205 -7.55 15.42 16.48
CA GLU A 205 -8.74 16.25 16.59
C GLU A 205 -10.00 15.45 16.23
N GLU A 206 -9.96 14.70 15.13
CA GLU A 206 -11.08 13.84 14.72
C GLU A 206 -11.34 12.72 15.73
N SER A 207 -10.28 12.12 16.28
CA SER A 207 -10.41 11.12 17.34
C SER A 207 -11.10 11.70 18.57
N ILE A 208 -10.73 12.91 18.99
CA ILE A 208 -11.36 13.60 20.14
C ILE A 208 -12.82 13.94 19.83
N LEU A 209 -13.12 14.42 18.62
CA LEU A 209 -14.48 14.74 18.22
C LEU A 209 -15.37 13.49 18.19
N ARG A 210 -14.84 12.36 17.70
CA ARG A 210 -15.57 11.08 17.68
C ARG A 210 -15.85 10.53 19.07
N ASP A 211 -14.88 10.64 19.97
CA ASP A 211 -15.02 10.19 21.37
C ASP A 211 -15.98 11.07 22.17
N LYS A 212 -15.94 12.40 21.97
CA LYS A 212 -16.70 13.36 22.78
C LYS A 212 -18.07 13.73 22.23
N LEU A 213 -18.34 13.51 20.93
CA LEU A 213 -19.63 13.82 20.34
C LEU A 213 -20.48 12.56 20.25
N ASP A 214 -21.69 12.63 20.79
CA ASP A 214 -22.70 11.60 20.62
C ASP A 214 -23.34 11.74 19.22
N TRP A 215 -22.78 11.02 18.26
CA TRP A 215 -23.23 11.01 16.86
C TRP A 215 -24.59 10.33 16.65
N SER A 216 -25.14 9.69 17.69
CA SER A 216 -26.46 9.03 17.63
C SER A 216 -27.62 9.98 17.89
N GLN A 217 -27.36 11.22 18.29
CA GLN A 217 -28.41 12.19 18.58
C GLN A 217 -29.13 12.66 17.31
N PRO A 218 -30.47 12.48 17.22
CA PRO A 218 -31.25 13.06 16.14
C PRO A 218 -31.13 14.59 16.14
N GLY A 219 -30.91 15.18 14.96
CA GLY A 219 -30.76 16.63 14.78
C GLY A 219 -31.94 17.49 15.28
N ALA A 220 -33.05 16.87 15.65
CA ALA A 220 -34.22 17.52 16.24
C ALA A 220 -33.98 18.10 17.64
N ASN A 221 -32.94 17.65 18.38
CA ASN A 221 -32.72 18.06 19.77
C ASN A 221 -31.84 19.32 19.95
N TYR A 222 -31.25 19.86 18.88
CA TYR A 222 -30.40 21.06 18.98
C TYR A 222 -31.18 22.33 19.35
N ALA A 223 -32.48 22.40 19.05
CA ALA A 223 -33.30 23.58 19.32
C ALA A 223 -33.75 23.72 20.79
N GLN A 224 -33.61 22.69 21.62
CA GLN A 224 -34.18 22.67 22.98
C GLN A 224 -33.16 22.77 24.12
N ARG A 225 -31.86 22.68 23.84
CA ARG A 225 -30.81 22.89 24.87
C ARG A 225 -30.37 24.35 24.87
N GLY A 226 -31.16 25.18 25.54
CA GLY A 226 -30.75 26.52 25.92
C GLY A 226 -29.56 26.47 26.88
N HIS A 227 -28.36 26.78 26.38
CA HIS A 227 -27.28 27.33 27.19
C HIS A 227 -27.03 28.77 26.73
N PRO A 228 -26.92 29.75 27.65
CA PRO A 228 -26.76 31.15 27.30
C PRO A 228 -25.29 31.43 26.99
N PHE A 229 -24.76 30.92 25.89
CA PHE A 229 -23.52 31.47 25.33
C PHE A 229 -23.88 32.59 24.37
N ARG A 230 -24.09 33.78 24.95
CA ARG A 230 -24.22 35.02 24.21
C ARG A 230 -22.82 35.39 23.70
N LEU A 231 -22.45 34.91 22.53
CA LEU A 231 -21.29 35.45 21.80
C LEU A 231 -21.64 36.89 21.43
N SER A 232 -21.05 37.84 22.15
CA SER A 232 -21.05 39.24 21.77
C SER A 232 -20.37 39.38 20.40
N GLY A 233 -21.16 39.69 19.39
CA GLY A 233 -20.75 40.38 18.17
C GLY A 233 -19.50 39.86 17.46
N THR A 234 -19.68 38.90 16.56
CA THR A 234 -19.13 38.92 15.18
C THR A 234 -19.62 37.68 14.45
N ALA A 235 -20.36 37.88 13.36
CA ALA A 235 -20.79 36.80 12.50
C ALA A 235 -19.58 36.20 11.78
N ILE A 236 -19.38 34.87 11.88
CA ILE A 236 -18.49 34.13 10.98
C ILE A 236 -19.40 33.41 9.97
N PRO A 237 -19.46 33.86 8.70
CA PRO A 237 -20.43 33.35 7.74
C PRO A 237 -19.81 32.25 6.88
N PHE A 238 -19.46 31.09 7.45
CA PHE A 238 -19.06 29.93 6.62
C PHE A 238 -19.30 28.62 7.37
N LEU A 239 -20.56 28.17 7.43
CA LEU A 239 -20.88 26.73 7.45
C LEU A 239 -22.37 26.53 7.14
N THR A 240 -22.73 26.61 5.86
CA THR A 240 -24.01 26.06 5.39
C THR A 240 -23.77 24.58 5.13
N VAL A 241 -24.09 23.73 6.10
CA VAL A 241 -24.21 22.28 5.85
C VAL A 241 -25.42 22.10 4.94
N ARG A 242 -25.19 21.95 3.64
CA ARG A 242 -26.24 21.47 2.73
C ARG A 242 -26.50 20.02 3.07
N SER A 243 -27.63 19.79 3.75
CA SER A 243 -28.32 18.50 3.74
C SER A 243 -28.63 18.15 2.29
N THR A 244 -27.99 17.11 1.77
CA THR A 244 -28.45 16.43 0.57
C THR A 244 -28.90 15.05 1.02
N ALA A 245 -30.22 14.93 1.19
CA ALA A 245 -30.90 13.66 1.32
C ALA A 245 -30.61 12.81 0.08
N ILE A 246 -30.18 11.57 0.32
CA ILE A 246 -30.24 10.49 -0.67
C ILE A 246 -31.56 9.78 -0.41
N VAL A 247 -32.41 9.74 -1.44
CA VAL A 247 -33.51 8.78 -1.58
C VAL A 247 -32.94 7.46 -2.02
#